data_AF-A0A2V9SG35-F1
#
_entry.id   AF-A0A2V9SG35-F1
#
_cell.length_a   1.000
_cell.length_b   1.000
_cell.length_c   1.000
_cell.angle_alpha   90.00
_cell.angle_beta   90.00
_cell.angle_gamma   90.00
#
_symmetry.space_group_name_H-M   'P 1'
#
loop_
_entity.id
_entity.type
_entity.pdbx_description
1 polymer ?
#
loop_
_entity_poly.entity_id
_entity_poly.type
_entity_poly.pdbx_seq_one_letter_code
_entity_poly.pdbx_strand_id
1 'polypeptide(L)'
;VLISDMNIERAGDGFTVVSAMRSAQPNAVRLILTGYPAIETALQALREGVDDYLIKPSEIEDIVAKIKSKMERGARRPEIKPKRLSEIIKRERGYITEKWLELAKQDADLSRINLPDAERKDHVPRLLDVAVGIFEGNKITAENKFAAAQHGKMRIAQGYLAAWLVREASLLQDAIAACIHCNVLEIQISTLIPDMVRVFGIVQSLLEESLSAFLVQRPQRTVRKR
;
A
#
# COMPACT_ATOMS: atom_id res chain seq x y z
N VAL A 1 -7.10 -29.36 1.36
CA VAL A 1 -6.44 -28.19 0.73
C VAL A 1 -7.53 -27.19 0.40
N LEU A 2 -7.32 -25.90 0.66
CA LEU A 2 -8.16 -24.80 0.21
C LEU A 2 -7.38 -24.01 -0.85
N ILE A 3 -8.02 -23.70 -1.96
CA ILE A 3 -7.54 -22.70 -2.93
C ILE A 3 -8.67 -21.69 -3.05
N SER A 4 -8.39 -20.42 -2.79
CA SER A 4 -9.39 -19.35 -2.83
C SER A 4 -8.92 -18.23 -3.75
N ASP A 5 -9.85 -17.66 -4.51
CA ASP A 5 -9.60 -16.38 -5.15
C ASP A 5 -9.44 -15.29 -4.10
N MET A 6 -8.50 -14.37 -4.28
CA MET A 6 -8.35 -13.23 -3.38
C MET A 6 -9.61 -12.35 -3.35
N ASN A 7 -10.28 -12.20 -4.50
CA ASN A 7 -11.45 -11.35 -4.71
C ASN A 7 -12.59 -12.18 -5.33
N ILE A 8 -13.46 -12.73 -4.48
CA ILE A 8 -14.62 -13.54 -4.88
C ILE A 8 -15.77 -12.62 -5.32
N GLU A 9 -16.20 -11.73 -4.44
CA GLU A 9 -17.24 -10.71 -4.68
C GLU A 9 -16.73 -9.30 -4.37
N ARG A 10 -15.84 -9.17 -3.38
CA ARG A 10 -15.29 -7.91 -2.87
C ARG A 10 -13.78 -8.02 -2.69
N ALA A 11 -13.10 -6.88 -2.63
CA ALA A 11 -11.66 -6.86 -2.43
C ALA A 11 -11.25 -7.56 -1.13
N GLY A 12 -10.45 -8.63 -1.23
CA GLY A 12 -9.86 -9.34 -0.11
C GLY A 12 -10.80 -10.28 0.66
N ASP A 13 -12.01 -10.53 0.17
CA ASP A 13 -12.96 -11.43 0.84
C ASP A 13 -12.54 -12.91 0.84
N GLY A 14 -11.66 -13.33 -0.09
CA GLY A 14 -11.03 -14.65 -0.09
C GLY A 14 -10.25 -14.97 1.20
N PHE A 15 -9.72 -13.94 1.87
CA PHE A 15 -9.09 -14.10 3.18
C PHE A 15 -10.07 -14.50 4.27
N THR A 16 -11.35 -14.16 4.15
CA THR A 16 -12.39 -14.61 5.06
C THR A 16 -12.56 -16.13 4.98
N VAL A 17 -12.51 -16.68 3.75
CA VAL A 17 -12.56 -18.13 3.52
C VAL A 17 -11.34 -18.82 4.11
N VAL A 18 -10.14 -18.26 3.90
CA VAL A 18 -8.90 -18.76 4.52
C VAL A 18 -8.97 -18.72 6.04
N SER A 19 -9.48 -17.64 6.62
CA SER A 19 -9.64 -17.48 8.08
C SER A 19 -10.61 -18.51 8.64
N ALA A 20 -11.78 -18.69 8.01
CA ALA A 20 -12.75 -19.71 8.38
C ALA A 20 -12.16 -21.13 8.28
N MET A 21 -11.39 -21.40 7.22
CA MET A 21 -10.70 -22.67 7.02
C MET A 21 -9.60 -22.90 8.06
N ARG A 22 -8.87 -21.86 8.48
CA ARG A 22 -7.89 -21.96 9.56
C ARG A 22 -8.55 -22.40 10.87
N SER A 23 -9.74 -21.88 11.19
CA SER A 23 -10.48 -22.28 12.39
C SER A 23 -11.10 -23.69 12.27
N ALA A 24 -11.70 -24.01 11.12
CA ALA A 24 -12.38 -25.28 10.92
C ALA A 24 -11.43 -26.47 10.66
N GLN A 25 -10.32 -26.22 9.98
CA GLN A 25 -9.31 -27.22 9.64
C GLN A 25 -7.89 -26.59 9.71
N PRO A 26 -7.32 -26.44 10.91
CA PRO A 26 -6.03 -25.77 11.12
C PRO A 26 -4.87 -26.36 10.32
N ASN A 27 -4.94 -27.66 10.03
CA ASN A 27 -3.92 -28.43 9.31
C ASN A 27 -4.09 -28.42 7.78
N ALA A 28 -5.14 -27.79 7.26
CA ALA A 28 -5.30 -27.69 5.81
C ALA A 28 -4.27 -26.73 5.22
N VAL A 29 -3.64 -27.15 4.12
CA VAL A 29 -2.92 -26.24 3.22
C VAL A 29 -3.92 -25.26 2.62
N ARG A 30 -3.66 -23.96 2.77
CA ARG A 30 -4.49 -22.83 2.32
C ARG A 30 -3.68 -22.03 1.30
N LEU A 31 -4.21 -21.88 0.10
CA LEU A 31 -3.60 -21.14 -1.00
C LEU A 31 -4.52 -20.02 -1.47
N ILE A 32 -3.95 -18.90 -1.92
CA ILE A 32 -4.69 -17.80 -2.54
C ILE A 32 -4.19 -17.50 -3.95
N LEU A 33 -5.13 -17.27 -4.86
CA LEU A 33 -4.91 -16.80 -6.23
C LEU A 33 -5.15 -15.29 -6.33
N THR A 34 -4.23 -14.53 -6.94
CA THR A 34 -4.34 -13.06 -7.09
C THR A 34 -3.88 -12.57 -8.47
N GLY A 35 -4.43 -11.46 -8.96
CA GLY A 35 -4.00 -10.77 -10.19
C GLY A 35 -3.25 -9.45 -9.97
N TYR A 36 -2.88 -9.11 -8.73
CA TYR A 36 -2.26 -7.82 -8.38
C TYR A 36 -0.81 -7.98 -7.89
N PRO A 37 0.20 -7.74 -8.74
CA PRO A 37 1.62 -7.92 -8.40
C PRO A 37 2.12 -6.99 -7.28
N ALA A 38 1.60 -5.76 -7.18
CA ALA A 38 1.97 -4.83 -6.11
C ALA A 38 1.59 -5.32 -4.69
N ILE A 39 0.73 -6.35 -4.59
CA ILE A 39 0.33 -6.99 -3.33
C ILE A 39 1.37 -8.04 -2.89
N GLU A 40 2.29 -8.47 -3.75
CA GLU A 40 3.33 -9.48 -3.46
C GLU A 40 4.11 -9.20 -2.18
N THR A 41 4.45 -7.94 -1.90
CA THR A 41 5.16 -7.51 -0.70
C THR A 41 4.33 -7.68 0.58
N ALA A 42 3.01 -7.43 0.49
CA ALA A 42 2.07 -7.66 1.59
C ALA A 42 1.76 -9.15 1.79
N LEU A 43 1.80 -9.96 0.72
CA LEU A 43 1.59 -11.42 0.77
C LEU A 43 2.78 -12.17 1.35
N GLN A 44 4.01 -11.75 1.04
CA GLN A 44 5.22 -12.31 1.65
C GLN A 44 5.22 -12.19 3.17
N ALA A 45 4.43 -11.24 3.65
CA ALA A 45 4.32 -10.88 5.02
C ALA A 45 3.23 -11.75 5.73
N LEU A 46 2.16 -12.16 5.03
CA LEU A 46 1.00 -12.94 5.54
C LEU A 46 1.27 -14.40 5.98
N ARG A 47 2.52 -14.72 6.30
CA ARG A 47 3.04 -16.07 6.56
C ARG A 47 2.30 -16.91 7.63
N GLU A 48 1.34 -16.36 8.38
CA GLU A 48 0.70 -17.04 9.52
C GLU A 48 -0.69 -17.67 9.25
N GLY A 49 -1.25 -17.54 8.04
CA GLY A 49 -2.59 -18.10 7.76
C GLY A 49 -2.81 -18.64 6.34
N VAL A 50 -1.93 -18.29 5.41
CA VAL A 50 -1.89 -18.86 4.05
C VAL A 50 -0.56 -19.57 3.91
N ASP A 51 -0.59 -20.77 3.37
CA ASP A 51 0.58 -21.60 3.17
C ASP A 51 1.37 -21.17 1.91
N ASP A 52 0.70 -20.66 0.87
CA ASP A 52 1.34 -20.05 -0.32
C ASP A 52 0.37 -19.19 -1.17
N TYR A 53 0.93 -18.41 -2.10
CA TYR A 53 0.20 -17.59 -3.06
C TYR A 53 0.53 -17.97 -4.50
N LEU A 54 -0.43 -17.72 -5.38
CA LEU A 54 -0.39 -18.01 -6.80
C LEU A 54 -0.83 -16.76 -7.57
N ILE A 55 -0.02 -16.32 -8.54
CA ILE A 55 -0.32 -15.15 -9.36
C ILE A 55 -1.04 -15.62 -10.61
N LYS A 56 -2.14 -14.98 -10.94
CA LYS A 56 -2.88 -15.23 -12.17
C LYS A 56 -2.22 -14.51 -13.36
N PRO A 57 -2.18 -15.14 -14.55
CA PRO A 57 -2.56 -16.54 -14.79
C PRO A 57 -1.52 -17.51 -14.18
N SER A 58 -1.99 -18.62 -13.61
CA SER A 58 -1.12 -19.70 -13.11
C SER A 58 -1.39 -20.98 -13.89
N GLU A 59 -0.34 -21.69 -14.29
CA GLU A 59 -0.47 -23.02 -14.90
C GLU A 59 -0.89 -24.05 -13.84
N ILE A 60 -1.71 -25.03 -14.23
CA ILE A 60 -2.29 -26.01 -13.30
C ILE A 60 -1.19 -26.85 -12.64
N GLU A 61 -0.14 -27.17 -13.40
CA GLU A 61 1.02 -27.94 -12.96
C GLU A 61 1.73 -27.26 -11.78
N ASP A 62 1.90 -25.94 -11.85
CA ASP A 62 2.55 -25.13 -10.81
C ASP A 62 1.73 -25.10 -9.52
N ILE A 63 0.40 -25.03 -9.64
CA ILE A 63 -0.53 -25.09 -8.51
C ILE A 63 -0.39 -26.45 -7.80
N VAL A 64 -0.41 -27.54 -8.56
CA VAL A 64 -0.32 -28.91 -8.01
C VAL A 64 1.03 -29.16 -7.33
N ALA A 65 2.13 -28.70 -7.93
CA ALA A 65 3.47 -28.83 -7.35
C ALA A 65 3.57 -28.13 -5.99
N LYS A 66 3.04 -26.90 -5.88
CA LYS A 66 3.02 -26.12 -4.63
C LYS A 66 2.18 -26.81 -3.55
N ILE A 67 1.02 -27.36 -3.89
CA ILE A 67 0.16 -28.08 -2.93
C ILE A 67 0.90 -29.25 -2.28
N LYS A 68 1.53 -30.10 -3.10
CA LYS A 68 2.26 -31.29 -2.62
C LYS A 68 3.37 -30.91 -1.64
N SER A 69 4.20 -29.94 -2.03
CA SER A 69 5.31 -29.47 -1.19
C SER A 69 4.86 -28.92 0.17
N LYS A 70 3.67 -28.29 0.24
CA LYS A 70 3.15 -27.72 1.49
C LYS A 70 2.51 -28.76 2.40
N MET A 71 1.86 -29.77 1.82
CA MET A 71 1.28 -30.87 2.61
C MET A 71 2.36 -31.66 3.36
N GLU A 72 3.58 -31.72 2.84
CA GLU A 72 4.71 -32.42 3.45
C GLU A 72 5.30 -31.71 4.68
N ARG A 73 5.08 -30.39 4.85
CA ARG A 73 5.84 -29.56 5.82
C ARG A 73 5.15 -29.27 7.16
N GLY A 74 3.86 -29.56 7.34
CA GLY A 74 3.13 -29.47 8.62
C GLY A 74 2.89 -28.06 9.19
N ALA A 75 1.62 -27.71 9.45
CA ALA A 75 1.22 -26.37 9.90
C ALA A 75 1.24 -26.21 11.43
N ARG A 76 2.26 -25.55 12.00
CA ARG A 76 2.24 -25.04 13.39
C ARG A 76 2.82 -23.63 13.47
N ARG A 77 2.02 -22.66 13.95
CA ARG A 77 2.46 -21.29 14.28
C ARG A 77 1.77 -20.77 15.56
N PRO A 78 2.47 -19.99 16.41
CA PRO A 78 1.97 -19.46 17.67
C PRO A 78 0.96 -18.31 17.52
N GLU A 79 0.22 -18.01 18.59
CA GLU A 79 -0.92 -17.08 18.60
C GLU A 79 -0.50 -15.68 19.08
N ILE A 80 -0.35 -14.72 18.16
CA ILE A 80 -0.15 -13.28 18.44
C ILE A 80 -1.51 -12.58 18.31
N LYS A 81 -1.89 -11.71 19.26
CA LYS A 81 -3.10 -10.86 19.11
C LYS A 81 -2.86 -9.82 18.01
N PRO A 82 -3.61 -9.85 16.90
CA PRO A 82 -3.33 -8.99 15.76
C PRO A 82 -3.91 -7.56 15.94
N LYS A 83 -3.23 -6.57 15.37
CA LYS A 83 -3.54 -5.12 15.36
C LYS A 83 -4.04 -4.67 13.99
N ARG A 84 -4.87 -3.63 13.91
CA ARG A 84 -5.29 -3.07 12.61
C ARG A 84 -4.13 -2.38 11.90
N LEU A 85 -4.20 -2.31 10.56
CA LEU A 85 -3.18 -1.61 9.76
C LEU A 85 -3.03 -0.14 10.18
N SER A 86 -4.13 0.53 10.54
CA SER A 86 -4.12 1.91 11.02
C SER A 86 -3.27 2.10 12.27
N GLU A 87 -3.29 1.14 13.19
CA GLU A 87 -2.48 1.18 14.41
C GLU A 87 -0.99 1.01 14.09
N ILE A 88 -0.67 0.13 13.13
CA ILE A 88 0.70 -0.05 12.65
C ILE A 88 1.20 1.21 11.95
N ILE A 89 0.43 1.78 11.01
CA ILE A 89 0.82 3.01 10.31
C ILE A 89 1.02 4.17 11.29
N LYS A 90 0.14 4.30 12.29
CA LYS A 90 0.26 5.31 13.34
C LYS A 90 1.54 5.15 14.16
N ARG A 91 1.87 3.91 14.56
CA ARG A 91 3.08 3.58 15.31
C ARG A 91 4.35 3.79 14.49
N GLU A 92 4.35 3.28 13.25
CA GLU A 92 5.48 3.27 12.33
C GLU A 92 5.56 4.50 11.44
N ARG A 93 4.85 5.59 11.80
CA ARG A 93 4.81 6.83 11.01
C ARG A 93 6.22 7.34 10.68
N GLY A 94 7.10 7.36 11.68
CA GLY A 94 8.49 7.78 11.50
C GLY A 94 9.25 6.87 10.54
N TYR A 95 9.10 5.54 10.67
CA TYR A 95 9.72 4.58 9.77
C TYR A 95 9.25 4.79 8.32
N ILE A 96 7.94 4.94 8.09
CA ILE A 96 7.40 5.14 6.74
C ILE A 96 7.94 6.44 6.13
N THR A 97 7.99 7.52 6.92
CA THR A 97 8.54 8.81 6.47
C THR A 97 10.01 8.73 6.09
N GLU A 98 10.85 8.06 6.88
CA GLU A 98 12.26 7.87 6.53
C GLU A 98 12.43 6.91 5.34
N LYS A 99 11.63 5.84 5.28
CA LYS A 99 11.68 4.89 4.16
C LYS A 99 11.30 5.57 2.83
N TRP A 100 10.29 6.43 2.86
CA TRP A 100 9.91 7.23 1.70
C TRP A 100 11.05 8.16 1.24
N LEU A 101 11.71 8.85 2.18
CA LEU A 101 12.83 9.73 1.86
C LEU A 101 14.01 8.93 1.25
N GLU A 102 14.31 7.75 1.80
CA GLU A 102 15.32 6.84 1.28
C GLU A 102 15.03 6.48 -0.18
N LEU A 103 13.80 6.05 -0.49
CA LEU A 103 13.36 5.72 -1.84
C LEU A 103 13.44 6.92 -2.79
N ALA A 104 13.01 8.11 -2.35
CA ALA A 104 13.07 9.34 -3.15
C ALA A 104 14.51 9.77 -3.48
N LYS A 105 15.47 9.48 -2.59
CA LYS A 105 16.90 9.75 -2.82
C LYS A 105 17.55 8.74 -3.78
N GLN A 106 16.98 7.54 -3.91
CA GLN A 106 17.45 6.50 -4.83
C GLN A 106 16.76 6.57 -6.20
N ASP A 107 15.63 7.29 -6.30
CA ASP A 107 14.90 7.44 -7.55
C ASP A 107 15.68 8.25 -8.60
N ALA A 108 15.69 7.74 -9.84
CA ALA A 108 16.51 8.29 -10.93
C ALA A 108 16.17 9.75 -11.30
N ASP A 109 14.93 10.17 -11.07
CA ASP A 109 14.48 11.51 -11.39
C ASP A 109 14.45 12.41 -10.15
N LEU A 110 13.85 11.94 -9.05
CA LEU A 110 13.68 12.76 -7.85
C LEU A 110 15.00 13.09 -7.14
N SER A 111 16.01 12.20 -7.24
CA SER A 111 17.33 12.42 -6.64
C SER A 111 18.06 13.65 -7.21
N ARG A 112 17.73 14.06 -8.43
CA ARG A 112 18.35 15.20 -9.13
C ARG A 112 17.84 16.56 -8.65
N ILE A 113 16.73 16.58 -7.93
CA ILE A 113 16.11 17.82 -7.44
C ILE A 113 16.90 18.30 -6.22
N ASN A 114 17.45 19.52 -6.29
CA ASN A 114 18.14 20.12 -5.15
C ASN A 114 17.12 20.63 -4.12
N LEU A 115 16.73 19.77 -3.19
CA LEU A 115 15.77 20.06 -2.13
C LEU A 115 16.26 19.45 -0.81
N PRO A 116 16.32 20.23 0.29
CA PRO A 116 16.71 19.69 1.59
C PRO A 116 15.81 18.53 2.04
N ASP A 117 16.39 17.52 2.69
CA ASP A 117 15.67 16.32 3.14
C ASP A 117 14.45 16.66 4.02
N ALA A 118 14.53 17.73 4.82
CA ALA A 118 13.43 18.23 5.65
C ALA A 118 12.23 18.71 4.82
N GLU A 119 12.48 19.52 3.78
CA GLU A 119 11.45 20.03 2.85
C GLU A 119 10.96 18.95 1.88
N ARG A 120 11.76 17.91 1.65
CA ARG A 120 11.35 16.81 0.79
C ARG A 120 10.25 15.97 1.44
N LYS A 121 10.37 15.68 2.74
CA LYS A 121 9.49 14.74 3.47
C LYS A 121 8.41 15.37 4.36
N ASP A 122 8.41 16.70 4.51
CA ASP A 122 7.53 17.46 5.43
C ASP A 122 6.03 17.10 5.32
N HIS A 123 5.54 16.82 4.11
CA HIS A 123 4.16 16.50 3.81
C HIS A 123 3.76 15.06 4.19
N VAL A 124 4.73 14.13 4.27
CA VAL A 124 4.46 12.70 4.45
C VAL A 124 3.76 12.40 5.79
N PRO A 125 4.22 12.90 6.95
CA PRO A 125 3.53 12.63 8.22
C PRO A 125 2.07 13.07 8.22
N ARG A 126 1.77 14.25 7.65
CA ARG A 126 0.40 14.75 7.56
C ARG A 126 -0.47 13.84 6.69
N LEU A 127 0.03 13.38 5.54
CA LEU A 127 -0.70 12.42 4.69
C LEU A 127 -1.01 11.11 5.42
N LEU A 128 -0.06 10.59 6.20
CA LEU A 128 -0.27 9.39 7.01
C LEU A 128 -1.31 9.62 8.11
N ASP A 129 -1.30 10.78 8.76
CA ASP A 129 -2.31 11.15 9.76
C ASP A 129 -3.72 11.22 9.12
N VAL A 130 -3.85 11.76 7.90
CA VAL A 130 -5.12 11.72 7.14
C VAL A 130 -5.54 10.28 6.86
N ALA A 131 -4.60 9.43 6.40
CA ALA A 131 -4.88 8.04 6.09
C ALA A 131 -5.41 7.29 7.32
N VAL A 132 -4.75 7.45 8.47
CA VAL A 132 -5.15 6.85 9.75
C VAL A 132 -6.52 7.34 10.20
N GLY A 133 -6.78 8.66 10.15
CA GLY A 133 -8.07 9.21 10.58
C GLY A 133 -9.26 8.63 9.80
N ILE A 134 -9.07 8.30 8.52
CA ILE A 134 -10.15 7.72 7.70
C ILE A 134 -10.43 6.25 8.08
N PHE A 135 -9.47 5.51 8.64
CA PHE A 135 -9.76 4.20 9.25
C PHE A 135 -10.67 4.30 10.46
N GLU A 136 -10.56 5.40 11.20
CA GLU A 136 -11.34 5.69 12.40
C GLU A 136 -12.75 6.24 12.06
N GLY A 137 -13.11 6.29 10.76
CA GLY A 137 -14.43 6.73 10.28
C GLY A 137 -14.50 8.19 9.85
N ASN A 138 -13.37 8.92 9.87
CA ASN A 138 -13.34 10.30 9.41
C ASN A 138 -13.44 10.37 7.88
N LYS A 139 -14.06 11.44 7.36
CA LYS A 139 -14.07 11.74 5.93
C LYS A 139 -12.87 12.63 5.57
N ILE A 140 -12.43 12.61 4.31
CA ILE A 140 -11.52 13.63 3.80
C ILE A 140 -12.20 14.99 3.96
N THR A 141 -11.62 15.87 4.79
CA THR A 141 -12.15 17.21 5.04
C THR A 141 -11.67 18.21 4.00
N ALA A 142 -12.31 19.40 3.97
CA ALA A 142 -11.84 20.52 3.16
C ALA A 142 -10.40 20.94 3.53
N GLU A 143 -10.01 20.80 4.80
CA GLU A 143 -8.66 21.12 5.25
C GLU A 143 -7.63 20.13 4.69
N ASN A 144 -7.96 18.83 4.63
CA ASN A 144 -7.09 17.81 4.04
C ASN A 144 -6.88 18.09 2.55
N LYS A 145 -7.96 18.42 1.81
CA LYS A 145 -7.88 18.80 0.40
C LYS A 145 -7.06 20.06 0.19
N PHE A 146 -7.27 21.08 1.03
CA PHE A 146 -6.49 22.31 0.96
C PHE A 146 -4.99 22.05 1.15
N ALA A 147 -4.60 21.22 2.13
CA ALA A 147 -3.21 20.87 2.35
C ALA A 147 -2.59 20.13 1.15
N ALA A 148 -3.33 19.20 0.54
CA ALA A 148 -2.90 18.53 -0.70
C ALA A 148 -2.73 19.54 -1.85
N ALA A 149 -3.69 20.45 -2.04
CA ALA A 149 -3.58 21.51 -3.03
C ALA A 149 -2.34 22.41 -2.78
N GLN A 150 -2.03 22.75 -1.53
CA GLN A 150 -0.82 23.51 -1.19
C GLN A 150 0.46 22.74 -1.49
N HIS A 151 0.49 21.43 -1.22
CA HIS A 151 1.61 20.58 -1.62
C HIS A 151 1.85 20.62 -3.13
N GLY A 152 0.78 20.49 -3.93
CA GLY A 152 0.84 20.67 -5.39
C GLY A 152 1.48 22.00 -5.82
N LYS A 153 1.02 23.11 -5.25
CA LYS A 153 1.57 24.45 -5.54
C LYS A 153 3.04 24.58 -5.13
N MET A 154 3.39 24.06 -3.96
CA MET A 154 4.76 24.05 -3.44
C MET A 154 5.70 23.31 -4.40
N ARG A 155 5.29 22.13 -4.90
CA ARG A 155 6.09 21.35 -5.84
C ARG A 155 6.36 22.09 -7.16
N ILE A 156 5.42 22.89 -7.68
CA ILE A 156 5.70 23.76 -8.83
C ILE A 156 6.82 24.74 -8.51
N ALA A 157 6.73 25.43 -7.38
CA ALA A 157 7.71 26.43 -6.96
C ALA A 157 9.11 25.82 -6.77
N GLN A 158 9.18 24.54 -6.39
CA GLN A 158 10.40 23.74 -6.27
C GLN A 158 10.88 23.13 -7.60
N GLY A 159 10.23 23.44 -8.73
CA GLY A 159 10.67 23.03 -10.07
C GLY A 159 10.25 21.61 -10.47
N TYR A 160 9.28 21.00 -9.79
CA TYR A 160 8.84 19.65 -10.13
C TYR A 160 8.13 19.56 -11.49
N LEU A 161 8.11 18.36 -12.06
CA LEU A 161 7.19 17.98 -13.12
C LEU A 161 5.96 17.26 -12.54
N ALA A 162 4.82 17.33 -13.22
CA ALA A 162 3.60 16.62 -12.81
C ALA A 162 3.84 15.10 -12.63
N ALA A 163 4.63 14.48 -13.52
CA ALA A 163 5.00 13.08 -13.42
C ALA A 163 5.77 12.75 -12.13
N TRP A 164 6.52 13.71 -11.59
CA TRP A 164 7.27 13.52 -10.35
C TRP A 164 6.37 13.54 -9.11
N LEU A 165 5.25 14.28 -9.12
CA LEU A 165 4.25 14.15 -8.05
C LEU A 165 3.61 12.75 -8.03
N VAL A 166 3.29 12.23 -9.22
CA VAL A 166 2.78 10.85 -9.33
C VAL A 166 3.82 9.87 -8.79
N ARG A 167 5.10 10.09 -9.13
CA ARG A 167 6.20 9.27 -8.63
C ARG A 167 6.34 9.33 -7.10
N GLU A 168 6.28 10.52 -6.50
CA GLU A 168 6.31 10.69 -5.04
C GLU A 168 5.19 9.90 -4.35
N ALA A 169 3.97 9.91 -4.90
CA ALA A 169 2.85 9.15 -4.38
C ALA A 169 3.07 7.63 -4.50
N SER A 170 3.63 7.14 -5.62
CA SER A 170 4.01 5.73 -5.77
C SER A 170 5.05 5.31 -4.72
N LEU A 171 6.08 6.13 -4.50
CA LEU A 171 7.09 5.83 -3.47
C LEU A 171 6.50 5.80 -2.06
N LEU A 172 5.42 6.55 -1.79
CA LEU A 172 4.72 6.50 -0.52
C LEU A 172 3.96 5.18 -0.34
N GLN A 173 3.32 4.69 -1.42
CA GLN A 173 2.71 3.37 -1.42
C GLN A 173 3.77 2.28 -1.18
N ASP A 174 4.95 2.39 -1.80
CA ASP A 174 6.08 1.47 -1.59
C ASP A 174 6.60 1.49 -0.15
N ALA A 175 6.74 2.68 0.45
CA ALA A 175 7.16 2.83 1.85
C ALA A 175 6.13 2.24 2.83
N ILE A 176 4.85 2.43 2.58
CA ILE A 176 3.76 1.82 3.36
C ILE A 176 3.77 0.29 3.19
N ALA A 177 3.98 -0.21 1.97
CA ALA A 177 4.12 -1.64 1.71
C ALA A 177 5.31 -2.27 2.44
N ALA A 178 6.45 -1.57 2.49
CA ALA A 178 7.61 -1.99 3.28
C ALA A 178 7.30 -2.04 4.79
N CYS A 179 6.56 -1.05 5.31
CA CYS A 179 6.11 -1.06 6.71
C CYS A 179 5.19 -2.24 7.01
N ILE A 180 4.22 -2.52 6.14
CA ILE A 180 3.35 -3.70 6.25
C ILE A 180 4.21 -4.97 6.27
N HIS A 181 5.19 -5.05 5.38
CA HIS A 181 6.09 -6.20 5.28
C HIS A 181 6.83 -6.47 6.59
N CYS A 182 7.42 -5.43 7.19
CA CYS A 182 8.17 -5.54 8.43
C CYS A 182 7.29 -5.87 9.66
N ASN A 183 5.99 -5.56 9.62
CA ASN A 183 5.10 -5.65 10.79
C ASN A 183 3.97 -6.67 10.64
N VAL A 184 3.96 -7.43 9.57
CA VAL A 184 2.83 -8.30 9.20
C VAL A 184 2.38 -9.32 10.23
N LEU A 185 3.30 -9.86 11.04
CA LEU A 185 2.98 -10.86 12.05
C LEU A 185 2.13 -10.24 13.17
N GLU A 186 2.17 -8.90 13.30
CA GLU A 186 1.33 -8.15 14.21
C GLU A 186 0.02 -7.68 13.57
N ILE A 187 -0.20 -7.83 12.26
CA ILE A 187 -1.34 -7.23 11.57
C ILE A 187 -2.54 -8.19 11.49
N GLN A 188 -3.74 -7.65 11.70
CA GLN A 188 -5.00 -8.35 11.51
C GLN A 188 -5.27 -8.61 10.04
N ILE A 189 -4.94 -9.83 9.62
CA ILE A 189 -5.07 -10.32 8.25
C ILE A 189 -6.48 -10.11 7.70
N SER A 190 -7.51 -10.37 8.50
CA SER A 190 -8.92 -10.24 8.06
C SER A 190 -9.31 -8.82 7.66
N THR A 191 -8.56 -7.80 8.08
CA THR A 191 -8.82 -6.39 7.71
C THR A 191 -7.72 -5.80 6.84
N LEU A 192 -6.57 -6.47 6.69
CA LEU A 192 -5.39 -5.93 6.02
C LEU A 192 -5.66 -5.47 4.59
N ILE A 193 -6.23 -6.32 3.72
CA ILE A 193 -6.44 -5.95 2.31
C ILE A 193 -7.44 -4.79 2.17
N PRO A 194 -8.64 -4.84 2.77
CA PRO A 194 -9.54 -3.69 2.79
C PRO A 194 -8.85 -2.43 3.33
N ASP A 195 -8.01 -2.59 4.36
CA ASP A 195 -7.30 -1.46 4.92
C ASP A 195 -6.23 -0.91 3.95
N MET A 196 -5.44 -1.77 3.29
CA MET A 196 -4.46 -1.35 2.28
C MET A 196 -5.11 -0.62 1.11
N VAL A 197 -6.18 -1.19 0.54
CA VAL A 197 -6.92 -0.57 -0.58
C VAL A 197 -7.40 0.82 -0.17
N ARG A 198 -7.88 0.97 1.07
CA ARG A 198 -8.31 2.26 1.60
C ARG A 198 -7.14 3.23 1.76
N VAL A 199 -6.00 2.82 2.36
CA VAL A 199 -4.81 3.69 2.49
C VAL A 199 -4.37 4.19 1.11
N PHE A 200 -4.21 3.28 0.15
CA PHE A 200 -3.71 3.62 -1.18
C PHE A 200 -4.71 4.48 -1.96
N GLY A 201 -6.01 4.23 -1.81
CA GLY A 201 -7.06 5.10 -2.34
C GLY A 201 -7.00 6.52 -1.78
N ILE A 202 -6.69 6.69 -0.50
CA ILE A 202 -6.53 8.02 0.13
C ILE A 202 -5.31 8.74 -0.45
N VAL A 203 -4.18 8.05 -0.58
CA VAL A 203 -2.98 8.61 -1.22
C VAL A 203 -3.31 9.08 -2.64
N GLN A 204 -4.05 8.28 -3.41
CA GLN A 204 -4.48 8.62 -4.76
C GLN A 204 -5.42 9.84 -4.79
N SER A 205 -6.43 9.90 -3.92
CA SER A 205 -7.35 11.05 -3.87
C SER A 205 -6.63 12.36 -3.49
N LEU A 206 -5.64 12.31 -2.60
CA LEU A 206 -4.85 13.49 -2.23
C LEU A 206 -3.83 13.87 -3.32
N LEU A 207 -3.30 12.89 -4.06
CA LEU A 207 -2.51 13.14 -5.26
C LEU A 207 -3.33 13.88 -6.32
N GLU A 208 -4.57 13.46 -6.59
CA GLU A 208 -5.44 14.10 -7.58
C GLU A 208 -5.70 15.58 -7.24
N GLU A 209 -5.95 15.88 -5.96
CA GLU A 209 -6.11 17.25 -5.47
C GLU A 209 -4.81 18.06 -5.63
N SER A 210 -3.67 17.46 -5.26
CA SER A 210 -2.34 18.08 -5.44
C SER A 210 -2.06 18.37 -6.92
N LEU A 211 -2.35 17.42 -7.80
CA LEU A 211 -2.10 17.53 -9.24
C LEU A 211 -3.02 18.56 -9.90
N SER A 212 -4.29 18.62 -9.48
CA SER A 212 -5.22 19.65 -9.95
C SER A 212 -4.69 21.06 -9.65
N ALA A 213 -4.29 21.30 -8.40
CA ALA A 213 -3.67 22.57 -8.01
C ALA A 213 -2.34 22.83 -8.71
N PHE A 214 -1.55 21.78 -8.95
CA PHE A 214 -0.29 21.83 -9.68
C PHE A 214 -0.50 22.31 -11.13
N LEU A 215 -1.53 21.80 -11.81
CA LEU A 215 -1.78 22.10 -13.22
C LEU A 215 -2.41 23.48 -13.46
N VAL A 216 -3.26 23.95 -12.54
CA VAL A 216 -3.91 25.28 -12.66
C VAL A 216 -2.90 26.43 -12.63
N GLN A 217 -1.78 26.27 -11.92
CA GLN A 217 -0.76 27.32 -11.79
C GLN A 217 0.28 27.33 -12.92
N ARG A 218 0.29 26.33 -13.82
CA ARG A 218 1.16 26.40 -14.99
C ARG A 218 0.66 27.49 -15.94
N PRO A 219 1.49 28.48 -16.33
CA PRO A 219 1.09 29.41 -17.37
C PRO A 219 0.75 28.62 -18.63
N GLN A 220 -0.47 28.80 -19.15
CA GLN A 220 -0.85 28.24 -20.45
C GLN A 220 0.18 28.74 -21.47
N ARG A 221 0.98 27.82 -22.03
CA ARG A 221 1.79 28.13 -23.22
C ARG A 221 0.79 28.52 -24.30
N THR A 222 0.62 29.82 -24.52
CA THR A 222 -0.05 30.33 -25.70
C THR A 222 0.74 29.84 -26.90
N VAL A 223 0.19 28.85 -27.60
CA VAL A 223 0.67 28.45 -28.91
C VAL A 223 0.45 29.67 -29.80
N ARG A 224 1.51 30.48 -29.96
CA ARG A 224 1.56 31.48 -31.05
C ARG A 224 1.47 30.69 -32.35
N LYS A 225 0.27 30.62 -32.92
CA LYS A 225 0.08 30.25 -34.32
C LYS A 225 0.95 31.22 -35.14
N ARG A 226 1.99 30.69 -35.78
CA ARG A 226 2.68 31.37 -36.87
C ARG A 226 1.92 31.08 -38.16
#